data_AF-A0A6V7UMB7-F1
#
_entry.id   AF-A0A6V7UMB7-F1
#
_cell.length_a   1.000
_cell.length_b   1.000
_cell.length_c   1.000
_cell.angle_alpha   90.00
_cell.angle_beta   90.00
_cell.angle_gamma   90.00
#
_symmetry.space_group_name_H-M   'P 1'
#
loop_
_entity.id
_entity.type
_entity.pdbx_description
1 polymer ?
#
loop_
_entity_poly.entity_id
_entity_poly.type
_entity_poly.pdbx_seq_one_letter_code
_entity_poly.pdbx_strand_id
1 'polypeptide(L)' 'MEAVCKIYEEHLKKLNPDLPCIQYDISDLFKFIDRLADLCCLVLDKNVYVPKGKDFIKEQIFILLRGQASAKPK' A
#
# COMPACT_ATOMS: atom_id res chain seq x y z
N MET A 1 -7.02 -0.66 1.83
CA MET A 1 -5.63 -0.33 1.44
C MET A 1 -4.73 -1.54 1.25
N GLU A 2 -5.09 -2.72 1.79
CA GLU A 2 -4.33 -3.97 1.58
C GLU A 2 -4.12 -4.36 0.11
N ALA A 3 -5.02 -3.97 -0.79
CA ALA A 3 -4.87 -4.21 -2.23
C ALA A 3 -3.59 -3.57 -2.81
N VAL A 4 -3.21 -2.37 -2.34
CA VAL A 4 -1.98 -1.69 -2.81
C VAL A 4 -0.73 -2.45 -2.33
N CYS A 5 -0.75 -2.94 -1.09
CA CYS A 5 0.32 -3.80 -0.58
C CYS A 5 0.43 -5.10 -1.38
N LYS A 6 -0.70 -5.77 -1.68
CA LYS A 6 -0.73 -6.99 -2.49
C LYS A 6 -0.17 -6.80 -3.90
N ILE A 7 -0.52 -5.70 -4.56
CA ILE A 7 0.02 -5.37 -5.90
C ILE A 7 1.55 -5.25 -5.84
N TYR A 8 2.07 -4.61 -4.79
CA TYR A 8 3.51 -4.48 -4.60
C TYR A 8 4.17 -5.83 -4.27
N GLU A 9 3.56 -6.64 -3.42
CA GLU A 9 4.03 -8.00 -3.09
C GLU A 9 4.07 -8.91 -4.32
N GLU A 10 3.05 -8.85 -5.18
CA GLU A 10 3.05 -9.57 -6.46
C GLU A 10 4.14 -9.07 -7.41
N HIS A 11 4.37 -7.76 -7.46
CA HIS A 11 5.46 -7.18 -8.23
C HIS A 11 6.82 -7.70 -7.74
N LEU A 12 7.02 -7.73 -6.42
CA LEU A 12 8.24 -8.25 -5.80
C LEU A 12 8.42 -9.76 -6.03
N LYS A 13 7.35 -10.55 -5.95
CA LYS A 13 7.38 -12.00 -6.25
C LYS A 13 7.76 -12.29 -7.70
N LYS A 14 7.28 -11.48 -8.65
CA LYS A 14 7.66 -11.61 -10.07
C LYS A 14 9.13 -11.29 -10.30
N LEU A 15 9.69 -10.34 -9.55
CA LEU A 15 11.12 -10.00 -9.61
C LEU A 15 12.01 -11.04 -8.92
N ASN A 16 11.49 -11.71 -7.88
CA ASN A 16 12.23 -12.66 -7.06
C ASN A 16 11.44 -13.97 -6.90
N PRO A 17 11.29 -14.77 -7.97
CA PRO A 17 10.50 -16.01 -7.93
C PRO A 17 11.06 -17.07 -6.97
N ASP A 18 12.37 -17.05 -6.70
CA ASP A 18 13.05 -17.98 -5.80
C ASP A 18 12.92 -17.62 -4.31
N LEU A 19 12.46 -16.40 -3.98
CA LEU A 19 12.32 -15.96 -2.59
C LEU A 19 10.90 -16.24 -2.08
N PRO A 20 10.71 -17.22 -1.16
CA PRO A 20 9.38 -17.60 -0.67
C PRO A 20 8.75 -16.51 0.22
N CYS A 21 9.58 -15.68 0.86
CA CYS A 21 9.15 -14.57 1.71
C CYS A 21 10.03 -13.36 1.40
N ILE A 22 9.40 -12.25 1.00
CA ILE A 22 10.09 -11.00 0.66
C ILE A 22 9.76 -9.98 1.73
N GLN A 23 10.78 -9.49 2.41
CA GLN A 23 10.67 -8.37 3.34
C GLN A 23 10.89 -7.07 2.58
N TYR A 24 10.07 -6.06 2.87
CA TYR A 24 10.19 -4.75 2.28
C TYR A 24 9.88 -3.67 3.33
N ASP A 25 10.56 -2.54 3.22
CA ASP A 25 10.28 -1.38 4.04
C ASP A 25 9.13 -0.57 3.44
N ILE A 26 8.43 0.17 4.32
CA ILE A 26 7.37 1.10 3.91
C ILE A 26 7.89 2.17 2.93
N SER A 27 9.16 2.56 3.07
CA SER A 27 9.83 3.49 2.17
C SER A 27 9.90 2.98 0.73
N ASP A 28 10.10 1.67 0.54
CA ASP A 28 10.18 1.09 -0.80
C ASP A 28 8.80 0.94 -1.44
N LEU A 29 7.78 0.61 -0.64
CA LEU A 29 6.38 0.67 -1.08
C LEU A 29 5.99 2.10 -1.54
N PHE A 30 6.42 3.14 -0.81
CA PHE A 30 6.15 4.52 -1.20
C PHE A 30 6.86 4.92 -2.49
N LYS A 31 8.12 4.53 -2.67
CA LYS A 31 8.85 4.74 -3.94
C LYS A 31 8.15 4.04 -5.11
N PHE A 32 7.61 2.84 -4.89
CA PHE A 32 6.83 2.14 -5.91
C PHE A 32 5.57 2.94 -6.29
N ILE A 33 4.82 3.44 -5.30
CA ILE A 33 3.63 4.27 -5.53
C ILE A 33 3.99 5.55 -6.32
N ASP A 34 5.12 6.19 -6.01
CA ASP A 34 5.59 7.38 -6.72
C ASP A 34 5.97 7.12 -8.17
N ARG A 35 6.48 5.92 -8.47
CA ARG A 35 6.84 5.51 -9.84
C ARG A 35 5.63 5.20 -10.72
N LEU A 36 4.46 4.89 -10.13
CA LEU A 36 3.24 4.69 -10.91
C LEU A 36 2.87 5.99 -11.61
N ALA A 37 2.47 5.94 -12.88
CA ALA A 37 2.09 7.13 -13.64
C ALA A 37 0.93 7.88 -12.95
N ASP A 38 -0.15 7.15 -12.68
CA ASP A 38 -1.30 7.65 -11.93
C ASP A 38 -1.79 6.60 -10.93
N LEU A 39 -2.27 7.06 -9.78
CA LEU A 39 -2.91 6.23 -8.77
C LEU A 39 -3.86 7.11 -7.94
N CYS A 40 -5.15 6.81 -8.04
CA CYS A 40 -6.18 7.46 -7.27
C CYS A 40 -7.14 6.44 -6.65
N CYS A 41 -7.77 6.82 -5.54
CA CYS A 41 -8.81 6.05 -4.88
C CYS A 41 -10.06 6.92 -4.74
N LEU A 42 -11.24 6.35 -4.96
CA LEU A 42 -12.51 7.02 -4.77
C LEU A 42 -13.05 6.65 -3.39
N VAL A 43 -13.15 7.63 -2.50
CA VAL A 43 -13.68 7.43 -1.14
C VAL A 43 -15.11 7.96 -1.10
N LEU A 44 -16.04 7.14 -0.62
CA LEU A 44 -17.43 7.54 -0.44
C LEU A 44 -17.54 8.50 0.75
N ASP A 45 -17.89 9.76 0.49
CA ASP A 45 -18.20 10.78 1.49
C ASP A 45 -19.66 11.21 1.34
N LYS A 46 -20.48 10.98 2.38
CA LYS A 46 -21.87 11.49 2.50
C LYS A 46 -22.79 11.28 1.28
N ASN A 47 -22.51 10.29 0.41
CA ASN A 47 -23.17 9.93 -0.86
C ASN A 47 -22.49 10.37 -2.16
N VAL A 48 -21.27 10.93 -2.12
CA VAL A 48 -20.46 11.21 -3.32
C VAL A 48 -19.11 10.52 -3.24
N TYR A 49 -18.59 10.08 -4.39
CA TYR A 49 -17.23 9.54 -4.47
C TYR A 49 -16.22 10.66 -4.69
N VAL A 50 -15.39 10.91 -3.68
CA VAL A 50 -14.35 11.94 -3.74
C VAL A 50 -13.03 11.28 -4.19
N PRO A 51 -12.38 11.77 -5.27
CA PRO A 51 -11.08 11.27 -5.68
C PRO A 51 -10.01 11.69 -4.68
N LYS A 52 -9.14 10.75 -4.34
CA LYS A 52 -7.98 10.92 -3.48
C LYS A 52 -6.75 10.41 -4.21
N GLY A 53 -5.71 11.24 -4.26
CA GLY A 53 -4.46 10.90 -4.95
C GLY A 53 -3.50 10.07 -4.11
N LYS A 54 -2.27 9.96 -4.62
CA LYS A 54 -1.17 9.16 -4.06
C LYS A 54 -0.85 9.50 -2.60
N ASP A 55 -0.79 10.78 -2.23
CA ASP A 55 -0.44 11.20 -0.87
C ASP A 55 -1.42 10.67 0.18
N PHE A 56 -2.72 10.78 -0.11
CA PHE A 56 -3.75 10.20 0.76
C PHE A 56 -3.59 8.68 0.85
N ILE A 57 -3.28 8.02 -0.27
CA ILE A 57 -3.10 6.57 -0.28
C ILE A 57 -1.91 6.16 0.60
N LYS A 58 -0.78 6.86 0.52
CA LYS A 58 0.40 6.63 1.36
C LYS A 58 0.09 6.81 2.84
N GLU A 59 -0.63 7.87 3.20
CA GLU A 59 -1.01 8.13 4.59
C GLU A 59 -1.90 7.02 5.17
N GLN A 60 -2.90 6.58 4.40
CA GLN A 60 -3.77 5.48 4.83
C GLN A 60 -3.03 4.15 4.95
N ILE A 61 -2.06 3.88 4.07
CA ILE A 61 -1.17 2.72 4.18
C ILE A 61 -0.31 2.81 5.45
N PHE A 62 0.23 3.98 5.75
CA PHE A 62 1.01 4.21 6.97
C PHE A 62 0.20 3.91 8.23
N ILE A 63 -1.03 4.44 8.31
CA ILE A 63 -1.93 4.21 9.45
C ILE A 63 -2.26 2.72 9.57
N LEU A 64 -2.57 2.05 8.46
CA LEU A 64 -2.90 0.63 8.44
C LEU A 64 -1.72 -0.23 8.93
N LEU A 65 -0.51 -0.01 8.42
CA LEU A 65 0.67 -0.77 8.81
C LEU A 65 1.09 -0.51 10.26
N ARG A 66 0.97 0.75 10.74
CA ARG A 66 1.19 1.09 12.15
C ARG A 66 0.20 0.37 13.07
N GLY A 67 -1.07 0.27 12.65
CA GLY A 67 -2.10 -0.48 13.36
C GLY A 67 -1.77 -1.98 13.46
N GLN A 68 -1.32 -2.59 12.35
CA GLN A 68 -0.93 -4.01 12.33
C GLN A 68 0.30 -4.30 13.20
N ALA A 69 1.30 -3.42 13.19
CA ALA A 69 2.49 -3.55 14.04
C ALA A 69 2.15 -3.45 15.53
N SER A 70 1.14 -2.66 15.88
CA SER A 70 0.66 -2.49 17.26
C SER A 70 -0.27 -3.63 17.72
N ALA A 71 -0.85 -4.38 16.78
CA ALA A 71 -1.82 -5.44 17.03
C ALA A 71 -1.20 -6.84 17.19
N LYS A 72 0.12 -6.95 17.45
CA LYS A 72 0.72 -8.23 17.84
C LYS A 72 0.13 -8.69 19.19
N PRO A 73 -0.54 -9.85 19.27
CA PRO A 73 -0.89 -10.42 20.55
C PRO A 73 0.40 -10.85 21.28
N LYS A 74 0.41 -10.62 22.60
CA LYS A 74 1.36 -11.23 23.54
C LYS A 74 1.26 -12.76 23.49
#